data_AF-A0A5N6DUP1-F1
#
_entry.id   AF-A0A5N6DUP1-F1
#
_cell.length_a   1.000
_cell.length_b   1.000
_cell.length_c   1.000
_cell.angle_alpha   90.00
_cell.angle_beta   90.00
_cell.angle_gamma   90.00
#
_symmetry.space_group_name_H-M   'P 1'
#
loop_
_entity.id
_entity.type
_entity.pdbx_description
1 polymer ?
#
loop_
_entity_poly.entity_id
_entity_poly.type
_entity_poly.pdbx_seq_one_letter_code
_entity_poly.pdbx_strand_id
1 'polypeptide(L)'
;MNSHAPPLRSGNGPSRVSCESCRAKKVRCPGEHPACSRCLSSNRECVYTMRMPMGRPKRRTTAKSARSRRREQLLTPTTRPHSGLSLGTDGDSAPVEPLETGSVEQNSFVAPRPVDRIERAAAVSQYLVNPDNSDRAHTCLQHPEAYTANISAIVNQPGTDPCACLSVLYLLLAQLRVKNRFTVPDDLTLLRDSISTATGVLNCRQCPLRYLCVMQNALVLGILCVCIAECYNKIMEEIDADVRRAVDSQEKMRLRLSTTSDHTTYTGHTDPGHATVPLSVEVSPSEWRSLMQNAVKAEIFGIGDDKERCFMSLIDSLEERQKAWHRIPPAPDSPHIYRSACHATDRKPTCLLILEDARRFIEPLEL
;
A
#
# COMPACT_ATOMS: atom_id res chain seq x y z
N MET A 1 22.09 -15.43 47.90
CA MET A 1 22.43 -14.11 47.31
C MET A 1 23.64 -14.30 46.41
N ASN A 2 23.69 -13.69 45.22
CA ASN A 2 24.91 -13.64 44.39
C ASN A 2 24.88 -12.38 43.52
N SER A 3 25.80 -11.45 43.77
CA SER A 3 25.80 -10.11 43.16
C SER A 3 26.96 -9.97 42.18
N HIS A 4 26.71 -10.16 40.88
CA HIS A 4 27.70 -9.92 39.84
C HIS A 4 27.52 -8.54 39.19
N ALA A 5 28.20 -7.54 39.74
CA ALA A 5 28.35 -6.24 39.10
C ALA A 5 29.48 -6.29 38.03
N PRO A 6 29.24 -5.85 36.78
CA PRO A 6 30.29 -5.74 35.77
C PRO A 6 31.21 -4.52 36.03
N PRO A 7 32.47 -4.55 35.58
CA PRO A 7 33.46 -3.53 35.94
C PRO A 7 33.25 -2.19 35.23
N LEU A 8 33.27 -1.10 36.00
CA LEU A 8 33.24 0.27 35.49
C LEU A 8 34.59 0.64 34.83
N ARG A 9 34.62 0.68 33.49
CA ARG A 9 35.73 1.29 32.75
C ARG A 9 35.56 2.80 32.69
N SER A 10 36.24 3.53 33.58
CA SER A 10 36.31 5.00 33.58
C SER A 10 37.09 5.55 32.37
N GLY A 11 36.42 5.66 31.23
CA GLY A 11 36.93 6.34 30.04
C GLY A 11 36.47 7.80 30.01
N ASN A 12 37.34 8.74 30.39
CA ASN A 12 37.05 10.19 30.44
C ASN A 12 36.98 10.88 29.05
N GLY A 13 36.54 10.16 28.01
CA GLY A 13 36.39 10.69 26.65
C GLY A 13 34.95 10.56 26.14
N PRO A 14 34.48 11.45 25.25
CA PRO A 14 33.11 11.42 24.75
C PRO A 14 32.83 10.16 23.92
N SER A 15 31.76 9.45 24.26
CA SER A 15 31.35 8.23 23.58
C SER A 15 30.92 8.50 22.13
N ARG A 16 31.44 7.68 21.20
CA ARG A 16 30.99 7.66 19.80
C ARG A 16 29.59 7.04 19.61
N VAL A 17 28.96 6.55 20.68
CA VAL A 17 27.65 5.87 20.66
C VAL A 17 26.69 6.61 21.58
N SER A 18 25.51 6.98 21.07
CA SER A 18 24.44 7.57 21.90
C SER A 18 23.96 6.61 23.00
N CYS A 19 23.80 7.11 24.23
CA CYS A 19 23.16 6.38 25.32
C CYS A 19 21.71 5.96 24.97
N GLU A 20 21.18 4.95 25.68
CA GLU A 20 19.87 4.36 25.41
C GLU A 20 18.74 5.39 25.50
N SER A 21 18.74 6.24 26.53
CA SER A 21 17.76 7.33 26.71
C SER A 21 17.74 8.35 25.56
N CYS A 22 18.89 8.64 24.93
CA CYS A 22 18.94 9.50 23.74
C CYS A 22 18.55 8.73 22.47
N ARG A 23 18.96 7.46 22.34
CA ARG A 23 18.62 6.59 21.20
C ARG A 23 17.12 6.33 21.12
N ALA A 24 16.47 6.00 22.23
CA ALA A 24 15.02 5.76 22.32
C ALA A 24 14.22 7.01 21.93
N LYS A 25 14.62 8.19 22.42
CA LYS A 25 14.04 9.49 22.03
C LYS A 25 14.45 9.97 20.62
N LYS A 26 15.31 9.23 19.90
CA LYS A 26 15.86 9.59 18.57
C LYS A 26 16.54 10.97 18.53
N VAL A 27 17.12 11.42 19.64
CA VAL A 27 17.82 12.72 19.75
C VAL A 27 19.34 12.56 19.75
N ARG A 28 20.06 13.61 19.31
CA ARG A 28 21.52 13.67 19.42
C ARG A 28 21.95 13.60 20.89
N CYS A 29 22.79 12.62 21.19
CA CYS A 29 23.50 12.49 22.47
C CYS A 29 24.79 13.32 22.42
N PRO A 30 25.14 14.10 23.46
CA PRO A 30 26.41 14.80 23.52
C PRO A 30 27.60 13.90 23.91
N GLY A 31 27.35 12.76 24.58
CA GLY A 31 28.31 11.66 24.71
C GLY A 31 29.18 11.66 25.98
N GLU A 32 28.94 12.55 26.94
CA GLU A 32 29.73 12.62 28.18
C GLU A 32 29.49 11.41 29.09
N HIS A 33 30.50 11.08 29.89
CA HIS A 33 30.47 10.07 30.95
C HIS A 33 30.67 10.74 32.33
N PRO A 34 30.09 10.21 33.42
CA PRO A 34 29.30 8.98 33.48
C PRO A 34 27.90 9.09 32.86
N ALA A 35 27.34 10.30 32.79
CA ALA A 35 26.04 10.59 32.18
C ALA A 35 26.13 11.80 31.25
N CYS A 36 25.44 11.76 30.11
CA CYS A 36 25.43 12.87 29.16
C CYS A 36 24.60 14.06 29.68
N SER A 37 25.00 15.28 29.31
CA SER A 37 24.38 16.53 29.80
C SER A 37 22.86 16.57 29.63
N ARG A 38 22.34 15.93 28.57
CA ARG A 38 20.91 15.87 28.23
C ARG A 38 20.09 14.91 29.10
N CYS A 39 20.72 13.86 29.65
CA CYS A 39 20.08 12.97 30.62
C CYS A 39 20.15 13.56 32.02
N LEU A 40 21.30 14.18 32.36
CA LEU A 40 21.49 14.93 33.60
C LEU A 40 20.46 16.06 33.75
N SER A 41 20.32 16.93 32.74
CA SER A 41 19.35 18.03 32.75
C SER A 41 17.87 17.58 32.76
N SER A 42 17.60 16.32 32.38
CA SER A 42 16.25 15.74 32.38
C SER A 42 15.96 14.91 33.64
N ASN A 43 16.93 14.79 34.55
CA ASN A 43 16.98 13.83 35.66
C ASN A 43 16.52 12.41 35.26
N ARG A 44 17.19 11.80 34.27
CA ARG A 44 16.88 10.44 33.77
C ARG A 44 18.14 9.61 33.64
N GLU A 45 17.97 8.30 33.78
CA GLU A 45 19.05 7.31 33.67
C GLU A 45 19.79 7.40 32.32
N CYS A 46 21.11 7.23 32.35
CA CYS A 46 21.99 7.43 31.20
C CYS A 46 22.87 6.19 30.93
N VAL A 47 22.24 5.08 30.57
CA VAL A 47 22.94 3.83 30.29
C VAL A 47 23.57 3.84 28.88
N TYR A 48 24.83 3.43 28.81
CA TYR A 48 25.56 3.18 27.56
C TYR A 48 25.83 1.67 27.40
N THR A 49 24.86 0.92 26.87
CA THR A 49 25.08 -0.53 26.63
C THR A 49 25.85 -0.77 25.34
N MET A 50 26.81 -1.70 25.38
CA MET A 50 27.57 -2.17 24.20
C MET A 50 26.77 -3.22 23.40
N ARG A 51 25.50 -2.94 23.09
CA ARG A 51 24.71 -3.79 22.19
C ARG A 51 25.08 -3.48 20.73
N MET A 52 25.76 -4.41 20.08
CA MET A 52 26.04 -4.31 18.64
C MET A 52 24.71 -4.17 17.86
N PRO A 53 24.61 -3.23 16.91
CA PRO A 53 23.42 -3.14 16.06
C PRO A 53 23.35 -4.36 15.14
N MET A 54 22.19 -5.02 15.08
CA MET A 54 21.88 -5.98 14.01
C MET A 54 22.11 -5.29 12.67
N GLY A 55 23.06 -5.80 11.88
CA GLY A 55 23.58 -5.11 10.72
C GLY A 55 22.54 -4.97 9.60
N ARG A 56 22.45 -3.78 9.00
CA ARG A 56 21.74 -3.62 7.71
C ARG A 56 22.37 -4.58 6.69
N PRO A 57 21.60 -5.43 5.99
CA PRO A 57 22.14 -6.40 5.03
C PRO A 57 23.09 -5.74 4.02
N LYS A 58 24.28 -6.32 3.86
CA LYS A 58 25.36 -5.77 3.03
C LYS A 58 24.99 -5.87 1.55
N ARG A 59 24.56 -4.75 0.96
CA ARG A 59 24.27 -4.60 -0.48
C ARG A 59 25.44 -5.13 -1.32
N ARG A 60 25.27 -6.30 -1.96
CA ARG A 60 26.21 -6.85 -2.95
C ARG A 60 26.25 -5.90 -4.16
N THR A 61 27.35 -5.18 -4.32
CA THR A 61 27.69 -4.49 -5.56
C THR A 61 28.18 -5.50 -6.58
N THR A 62 27.29 -5.96 -7.46
CA THR A 62 27.66 -6.77 -8.62
C THR A 62 28.44 -5.93 -9.63
N ALA A 63 29.61 -6.40 -10.05
CA ALA A 63 30.49 -5.64 -10.93
C ALA A 63 30.01 -5.71 -12.39
N LYS A 64 29.49 -4.59 -12.91
CA LYS A 64 29.26 -4.36 -14.35
C LYS A 64 29.51 -2.89 -14.72
N SER A 65 30.75 -2.55 -15.10
CA SER A 65 31.08 -1.76 -16.29
C SER A 65 32.59 -1.51 -16.37
N ALA A 66 33.26 -2.24 -17.26
CA ALA A 66 34.67 -2.03 -17.61
C ALA A 66 34.88 -2.06 -19.13
N ARG A 67 33.90 -1.58 -19.90
CA ARG A 67 33.93 -1.44 -21.37
C ARG A 67 32.88 -0.43 -21.86
N SER A 68 33.20 0.86 -21.82
CA SER A 68 32.85 1.87 -22.85
C SER A 68 33.21 3.28 -22.37
N ARG A 69 34.41 3.76 -22.72
CA ARG A 69 34.84 5.18 -22.68
C ARG A 69 36.00 5.39 -23.68
N ARG A 70 35.78 5.19 -24.99
CA ARG A 70 36.78 5.50 -26.02
C ARG A 70 36.20 5.86 -27.41
N ARG A 71 35.14 6.67 -27.42
CA ARG A 71 34.58 7.47 -28.53
C ARG A 71 33.46 8.32 -27.91
N GLU A 72 33.19 9.56 -28.32
CA GLU A 72 33.89 10.47 -29.25
C GLU A 72 34.51 11.68 -28.52
N GLN A 73 35.58 12.23 -29.11
CA GLN A 73 35.96 13.65 -29.07
C GLN A 73 36.46 14.00 -30.48
N LEU A 74 36.46 15.29 -30.85
CA LEU A 74 36.49 15.82 -32.23
C LEU A 74 35.11 15.61 -32.91
N LEU A 75 34.42 16.61 -33.48
CA LEU A 75 34.79 17.98 -33.87
C LEU A 75 33.72 19.04 -33.52
N THR A 76 34.15 20.30 -33.46
CA THR A 76 33.38 21.57 -33.54
C THR A 76 34.16 22.52 -34.50
N PRO A 77 33.71 23.74 -34.89
CA PRO A 77 32.55 24.56 -34.49
C PRO A 77 31.54 24.77 -35.69
N THR A 78 30.87 25.89 -36.05
CA THR A 78 30.95 27.35 -35.74
C THR A 78 29.66 28.12 -36.13
N THR A 79 29.62 29.41 -35.74
CA THR A 79 28.87 30.56 -36.35
C THR A 79 27.33 30.62 -36.34
N ARG A 80 26.82 31.76 -35.82
CA ARG A 80 25.55 32.44 -36.18
C ARG A 80 25.86 33.65 -37.08
N PRO A 81 24.91 34.15 -37.88
CA PRO A 81 24.35 35.51 -37.67
C PRO A 81 22.80 35.60 -37.92
N HIS A 82 21.99 36.41 -37.22
CA HIS A 82 21.48 37.79 -37.51
C HIS A 82 20.60 37.94 -38.79
N SER A 83 19.55 38.79 -38.91
CA SER A 83 18.80 39.70 -37.99
C SER A 83 17.49 40.24 -38.65
N GLY A 84 16.61 40.94 -37.90
CA GLY A 84 15.44 41.73 -38.40
C GLY A 84 14.15 41.48 -37.57
N LEU A 85 13.32 42.41 -37.05
CA LEU A 85 13.00 43.85 -37.31
C LEU A 85 12.34 44.09 -38.68
N SER A 86 11.17 44.72 -38.85
CA SER A 86 10.07 45.22 -37.98
C SER A 86 8.74 45.21 -38.82
N LEU A 87 7.58 45.84 -38.57
CA LEU A 87 7.01 46.83 -37.61
C LEU A 87 5.45 46.66 -37.61
N GLY A 88 4.64 47.58 -37.05
CA GLY A 88 3.17 47.62 -37.21
C GLY A 88 2.52 48.98 -36.88
N THR A 89 1.26 49.19 -37.30
CA THR A 89 0.38 50.35 -36.97
C THR A 89 -1.11 50.05 -37.22
N ASP A 90 -1.94 50.29 -36.19
CA ASP A 90 -3.30 50.88 -36.09
C ASP A 90 -4.28 51.01 -37.29
N GLY A 91 -5.58 50.92 -36.97
CA GLY A 91 -6.72 51.36 -37.82
C GLY A 91 -8.09 50.87 -37.32
N ASP A 92 -9.00 51.79 -36.92
CA ASP A 92 -10.30 51.50 -36.29
C ASP A 92 -11.49 52.05 -37.12
N SER A 93 -12.69 51.43 -37.03
CA SER A 93 -14.03 52.01 -37.30
C SER A 93 -15.19 50.99 -37.24
N ALA A 94 -16.33 51.41 -36.65
CA ALA A 94 -17.70 50.86 -36.81
C ALA A 94 -18.60 51.99 -37.41
N PRO A 95 -19.96 52.04 -37.31
CA PRO A 95 -21.00 51.03 -36.99
C PRO A 95 -22.26 51.08 -37.94
N VAL A 96 -23.13 50.04 -37.94
CA VAL A 96 -24.57 50.19 -38.34
C VAL A 96 -25.49 49.11 -37.71
N GLU A 97 -26.78 49.42 -37.59
CA GLU A 97 -27.97 48.61 -37.19
C GLU A 97 -29.21 49.24 -37.89
N PRO A 98 -30.45 48.65 -37.88
CA PRO A 98 -30.91 47.30 -37.49
C PRO A 98 -31.86 46.64 -38.56
N LEU A 99 -32.59 45.57 -38.18
CA LEU A 99 -34.07 45.41 -38.30
C LEU A 99 -34.64 44.06 -38.85
N GLU A 100 -35.37 43.34 -37.98
CA GLU A 100 -36.55 42.45 -38.11
C GLU A 100 -36.67 41.18 -39.01
N THR A 101 -37.08 40.11 -38.32
CA THR A 101 -38.04 39.02 -38.69
C THR A 101 -37.67 37.95 -39.74
N GLY A 102 -37.94 36.68 -39.38
CA GLY A 102 -37.89 35.53 -40.29
C GLY A 102 -37.63 34.20 -39.56
N SER A 103 -38.68 33.43 -39.28
CA SER A 103 -38.61 32.12 -38.60
C SER A 103 -38.11 30.99 -39.52
N VAL A 104 -37.37 30.01 -38.96
CA VAL A 104 -37.65 28.55 -39.09
C VAL A 104 -36.71 27.75 -38.15
N GLU A 105 -37.17 26.58 -37.71
CA GLU A 105 -36.46 25.66 -36.80
C GLU A 105 -35.36 24.86 -37.50
N GLN A 106 -34.24 24.56 -36.81
CA GLN A 106 -33.71 23.19 -36.65
C GLN A 106 -32.47 23.13 -35.72
N ASN A 107 -32.21 21.93 -35.19
CA ASN A 107 -31.17 21.66 -34.18
C ASN A 107 -29.75 22.02 -34.67
N SER A 108 -29.03 22.84 -33.88
CA SER A 108 -27.59 23.07 -34.08
C SER A 108 -26.76 22.05 -33.29
N PHE A 109 -25.78 21.45 -33.98
CA PHE A 109 -24.81 20.52 -33.40
C PHE A 109 -23.69 21.32 -32.72
N VAL A 110 -23.48 21.12 -31.40
CA VAL A 110 -22.46 21.85 -30.64
C VAL A 110 -21.42 20.88 -30.08
N ALA A 111 -20.15 21.08 -30.47
CA ALA A 111 -19.04 20.27 -29.97
C ALA A 111 -18.70 20.62 -28.50
N PRO A 112 -18.38 19.64 -27.64
CA PRO A 112 -18.09 19.89 -26.24
C PRO A 112 -16.77 20.67 -26.07
N ARG A 113 -16.83 21.79 -25.33
CA ARG A 113 -15.65 22.49 -24.81
C ARG A 113 -15.25 21.91 -23.43
N PRO A 114 -13.95 21.98 -23.05
CA PRO A 114 -13.47 21.38 -21.80
C PRO A 114 -14.05 22.08 -20.57
N VAL A 115 -14.23 21.31 -19.48
CA VAL A 115 -14.81 21.79 -18.21
C VAL A 115 -13.70 21.93 -17.15
N ASP A 116 -13.09 23.10 -17.09
CA ASP A 116 -12.14 23.46 -16.03
C ASP A 116 -12.87 23.74 -14.70
N ARG A 117 -13.15 22.69 -13.90
CA ARG A 117 -13.59 22.89 -12.50
C ARG A 117 -13.44 21.71 -11.53
N ILE A 118 -12.21 21.40 -11.11
CA ILE A 118 -11.95 20.58 -9.91
C ILE A 118 -11.73 21.49 -8.69
N GLU A 119 -12.80 22.10 -8.18
CA GLU A 119 -12.69 23.09 -7.08
C GLU A 119 -13.92 23.17 -6.16
N ARG A 120 -14.60 22.04 -5.88
CA ARG A 120 -15.74 22.02 -4.93
C ARG A 120 -15.88 20.76 -4.06
N ALA A 121 -14.84 19.94 -3.96
CA ALA A 121 -14.81 18.76 -3.07
C ALA A 121 -14.56 19.11 -1.57
N ALA A 122 -14.86 20.34 -1.15
CA ALA A 122 -14.53 20.88 0.18
C ALA A 122 -15.75 21.32 1.00
N ALA A 123 -16.97 20.99 0.56
CA ALA A 123 -18.21 21.26 1.30
C ALA A 123 -18.54 20.10 2.26
N VAL A 124 -18.08 20.21 3.51
CA VAL A 124 -18.48 19.29 4.60
C VAL A 124 -19.93 19.60 5.00
N SER A 125 -20.79 18.58 5.08
CA SER A 125 -22.22 18.75 5.39
C SER A 125 -22.47 19.46 6.73
N GLN A 126 -23.41 20.40 6.71
CA GLN A 126 -23.56 21.50 7.67
C GLN A 126 -24.20 21.12 9.04
N TYR A 127 -24.03 19.87 9.49
CA TYR A 127 -24.68 19.30 10.68
C TYR A 127 -23.73 18.94 11.83
N LEU A 128 -22.46 19.37 11.79
CA LEU A 128 -21.43 19.04 12.79
C LEU A 128 -20.79 20.24 13.52
N VAL A 129 -21.38 21.43 13.44
CA VAL A 129 -20.88 22.63 14.15
C VAL A 129 -21.90 23.07 15.20
N ASN A 130 -21.69 22.61 16.44
CA ASN A 130 -22.39 23.14 17.62
C ASN A 130 -21.51 24.25 18.22
N PRO A 131 -22.01 25.50 18.40
CA PRO A 131 -21.15 26.68 18.57
C PRO A 131 -20.31 26.69 19.85
N ASP A 132 -20.81 26.09 20.94
CA ASP A 132 -20.12 26.02 22.26
C ASP A 132 -18.75 25.32 22.22
N ASN A 133 -18.42 24.62 21.13
CA ASN A 133 -17.14 23.95 20.98
C ASN A 133 -16.00 24.91 20.52
N SER A 134 -16.31 26.14 20.12
CA SER A 134 -15.30 27.09 19.62
C SER A 134 -14.35 27.57 20.73
N ASP A 135 -14.86 27.97 21.90
CA ASP A 135 -14.03 28.43 23.02
C ASP A 135 -13.08 27.34 23.54
N ARG A 136 -13.53 26.08 23.51
CA ARG A 136 -12.71 24.91 23.83
C ARG A 136 -11.63 24.64 22.78
N ALA A 137 -11.90 24.91 21.51
CA ALA A 137 -10.90 24.83 20.45
C ALA A 137 -9.85 25.95 20.58
N HIS A 138 -10.26 27.18 20.93
CA HIS A 138 -9.34 28.31 21.13
C HIS A 138 -8.40 28.11 22.33
N THR A 139 -8.88 27.56 23.45
CA THR A 139 -8.00 27.19 24.59
C THR A 139 -7.05 26.03 24.25
N CYS A 140 -7.48 25.06 23.44
CA CYS A 140 -6.68 23.90 23.08
C CYS A 140 -5.38 24.27 22.32
N LEU A 141 -5.41 25.34 21.51
CA LEU A 141 -4.24 25.82 20.75
C LEU A 141 -3.14 26.47 21.61
N GLN A 142 -3.39 26.75 22.89
CA GLN A 142 -2.45 27.44 23.78
C GLN A 142 -1.60 26.50 24.67
N HIS A 143 -2.01 25.23 24.88
CA HIS A 143 -1.29 24.28 25.74
C HIS A 143 -1.08 22.89 25.11
N PRO A 144 -0.02 22.69 24.29
CA PRO A 144 0.26 21.41 23.63
C PRO A 144 0.49 20.22 24.59
N GLU A 145 1.01 20.48 25.80
CA GLU A 145 1.49 19.43 26.72
C GLU A 145 0.36 18.58 27.33
N ALA A 146 -0.82 19.17 27.51
CA ALA A 146 -1.99 18.48 28.06
C ALA A 146 -2.49 17.35 27.15
N TYR A 147 -2.34 17.49 25.83
CA TYR A 147 -2.76 16.45 24.88
C TYR A 147 -1.82 15.25 24.89
N THR A 148 -0.50 15.47 25.03
CA THR A 148 0.48 14.38 25.19
C THR A 148 0.29 13.58 26.49
N ALA A 149 -0.19 14.20 27.57
CA ALA A 149 -0.56 13.50 28.79
C ALA A 149 -1.79 12.58 28.55
N ASN A 150 -2.84 13.07 27.88
CA ASN A 150 -4.04 12.29 27.58
C ASN A 150 -3.78 11.11 26.64
N ILE A 151 -2.94 11.26 25.60
CA ILE A 151 -2.53 10.11 24.76
C ILE A 151 -1.82 9.05 25.62
N SER A 152 -0.92 9.48 26.52
CA SER A 152 -0.19 8.57 27.40
C SER A 152 -1.11 7.83 28.39
N ALA A 153 -2.18 8.48 28.86
CA ALA A 153 -3.18 7.86 29.75
C ALA A 153 -4.04 6.81 29.04
N ILE A 154 -4.36 7.00 27.75
CA ILE A 154 -5.13 6.05 26.93
C ILE A 154 -4.30 4.80 26.57
N VAL A 155 -2.98 4.93 26.45
CA VAL A 155 -2.08 3.83 26.05
C VAL A 155 -1.70 2.89 27.20
N ASN A 156 -1.79 3.34 28.45
CA ASN A 156 -1.21 2.63 29.61
C ASN A 156 -2.17 1.66 30.35
N GLN A 157 -3.18 1.08 29.69
CA GLN A 157 -3.90 -0.08 30.25
C GLN A 157 -3.24 -1.39 29.79
N PRO A 158 -2.85 -2.29 30.72
CA PRO A 158 -2.19 -3.55 30.37
C PRO A 158 -3.19 -4.51 29.70
N GLY A 159 -3.17 -4.52 28.36
CA GLY A 159 -4.06 -5.34 27.52
C GLY A 159 -4.55 -4.65 26.24
N THR A 160 -4.37 -3.33 26.11
CA THR A 160 -4.95 -2.52 25.01
C THR A 160 -3.90 -1.93 24.05
N ASP A 161 -2.92 -2.73 23.62
CA ASP A 161 -2.01 -2.31 22.55
C ASP A 161 -2.77 -2.13 21.22
N PRO A 162 -2.70 -0.96 20.56
CA PRO A 162 -3.43 -0.71 19.31
C PRO A 162 -2.85 -1.53 18.15
N CYS A 163 -3.71 -2.33 17.51
CA CYS A 163 -3.29 -3.20 16.41
C CYS A 163 -2.84 -2.42 15.16
N ALA A 164 -1.73 -2.84 14.55
CA ALA A 164 -1.16 -2.22 13.34
C ALA A 164 -1.95 -2.48 12.04
N CYS A 165 -3.10 -3.18 12.12
CA CYS A 165 -3.85 -3.69 10.97
C CYS A 165 -4.17 -2.64 9.90
N LEU A 166 -4.62 -1.44 10.28
CA LEU A 166 -4.92 -0.38 9.32
C LEU A 166 -3.67 0.03 8.51
N SER A 167 -2.52 0.16 9.18
CA SER A 167 -1.23 0.45 8.54
C SER A 167 -0.78 -0.68 7.62
N VAL A 168 -1.02 -1.93 8.00
CA VAL A 168 -0.73 -3.11 7.16
C VAL A 168 -1.57 -3.09 5.89
N LEU A 169 -2.88 -2.83 5.98
CA LEU A 169 -3.74 -2.73 4.80
C LEU A 169 -3.32 -1.60 3.85
N TYR A 170 -2.95 -0.43 4.37
CA TYR A 170 -2.42 0.65 3.54
C TYR A 170 -1.07 0.32 2.89
N LEU A 171 -0.21 -0.47 3.54
CA LEU A 171 1.04 -0.95 2.95
C LEU A 171 0.79 -1.96 1.81
N LEU A 172 -0.15 -2.88 1.96
CA LEU A 172 -0.56 -3.81 0.89
C LEU A 172 -1.13 -3.03 -0.32
N LEU A 173 -2.05 -2.07 -0.08
CA LEU A 173 -2.57 -1.20 -1.13
C LEU A 173 -1.46 -0.40 -1.83
N ALA A 174 -0.46 0.09 -1.10
CA ALA A 174 0.67 0.80 -1.68
C ALA A 174 1.58 -0.11 -2.52
N GLN A 175 1.76 -1.39 -2.13
CA GLN A 175 2.52 -2.37 -2.90
C GLN A 175 1.82 -2.71 -4.22
N LEU A 176 0.53 -3.05 -4.19
CA LEU A 176 -0.24 -3.40 -5.39
C LEU A 176 -0.33 -2.20 -6.37
N ARG A 177 -0.55 -0.98 -5.87
CA ARG A 177 -0.62 0.25 -6.71
C ARG A 177 0.66 0.61 -7.45
N VAL A 178 1.80 0.05 -7.08
CA VAL A 178 3.09 0.26 -7.77
C VAL A 178 3.39 -0.90 -8.75
N LYS A 179 2.68 -2.02 -8.64
CA LYS A 179 2.87 -3.23 -9.44
C LYS A 179 2.11 -3.15 -10.77
N ASN A 180 2.65 -2.38 -11.71
CA ASN A 180 2.00 -2.09 -12.99
C ASN A 180 2.17 -3.16 -14.09
N ARG A 181 3.05 -4.15 -13.90
CA ARG A 181 3.23 -5.31 -14.81
C ARG A 181 3.51 -6.57 -14.01
N PHE A 182 2.97 -7.70 -14.46
CA PHE A 182 3.08 -9.00 -13.80
C PHE A 182 3.80 -10.01 -14.69
N THR A 183 4.49 -10.95 -14.07
CA THR A 183 5.24 -12.04 -14.70
C THR A 183 4.94 -13.34 -13.94
N VAL A 184 4.42 -14.33 -14.66
CA VAL A 184 3.88 -15.58 -14.10
C VAL A 184 4.95 -16.68 -14.21
N PRO A 185 5.16 -17.54 -13.19
CA PRO A 185 4.44 -17.65 -11.92
C PRO A 185 4.97 -16.74 -10.80
N ASP A 186 6.15 -16.12 -10.97
CA ASP A 186 6.90 -15.51 -9.86
C ASP A 186 6.09 -14.44 -9.09
N ASP A 187 5.33 -13.58 -9.78
CA ASP A 187 4.54 -12.52 -9.16
C ASP A 187 3.23 -12.97 -8.48
N LEU A 188 2.79 -14.22 -8.66
CA LEU A 188 1.63 -14.75 -7.92
C LEU A 188 1.89 -14.79 -6.41
N THR A 189 3.17 -14.90 -6.02
CA THR A 189 3.61 -14.83 -4.62
C THR A 189 3.14 -13.55 -3.91
N LEU A 190 3.18 -12.40 -4.60
CA LEU A 190 2.74 -11.12 -4.05
C LEU A 190 1.24 -11.12 -3.73
N LEU A 191 0.41 -11.77 -4.56
CA LEU A 191 -1.02 -11.87 -4.33
C LEU A 191 -1.33 -12.86 -3.20
N ARG A 192 -0.65 -14.01 -3.14
CA ARG A 192 -0.72 -14.94 -2.00
C ARG A 192 -0.34 -14.30 -0.67
N ASP A 193 0.77 -13.58 -0.62
CA ASP A 193 1.22 -12.87 0.59
C ASP A 193 0.22 -11.77 0.99
N SER A 194 -0.36 -11.07 0.01
CA SER A 194 -1.41 -10.06 0.23
C SER A 194 -2.70 -10.68 0.78
N ILE A 195 -3.16 -11.80 0.22
CA ILE A 195 -4.36 -12.54 0.67
C ILE A 195 -4.13 -13.09 2.08
N SER A 196 -3.01 -13.77 2.32
CA SER A 196 -2.64 -14.31 3.64
C SER A 196 -2.60 -13.20 4.71
N THR A 197 -1.98 -12.06 4.38
CA THR A 197 -1.92 -10.91 5.29
C THR A 197 -3.31 -10.28 5.51
N ALA A 198 -4.14 -10.18 4.46
CA ALA A 198 -5.51 -9.70 4.56
C ALA A 198 -6.39 -10.63 5.43
N THR A 199 -6.25 -11.95 5.30
CA THR A 199 -6.90 -12.96 6.16
C THR A 199 -6.43 -12.86 7.63
N GLY A 200 -5.16 -12.49 7.86
CA GLY A 200 -4.66 -12.14 9.20
C GLY A 200 -5.34 -10.90 9.79
N VAL A 201 -5.61 -9.88 8.98
CA VAL A 201 -6.35 -8.67 9.40
C VAL A 201 -7.86 -8.93 9.55
N LEU A 202 -8.44 -9.77 8.68
CA LEU A 202 -9.83 -10.23 8.75
C LEU A 202 -10.15 -10.85 10.11
N ASN A 203 -9.25 -11.71 10.59
CA ASN A 203 -9.37 -12.47 11.84
C ASN A 203 -8.79 -11.76 13.08
N CYS A 204 -8.40 -10.49 12.97
CA CYS A 204 -7.81 -9.76 14.09
C CYS A 204 -8.83 -9.51 15.22
N ARG A 205 -8.49 -9.94 16.45
CA ARG A 205 -9.36 -9.80 17.64
C ARG A 205 -9.32 -8.43 18.31
N GLN A 206 -8.40 -7.54 17.94
CA GLN A 206 -8.31 -6.16 18.45
C GLN A 206 -9.13 -5.17 17.62
N CYS A 207 -9.15 -5.33 16.29
CA CYS A 207 -9.98 -4.54 15.37
C CYS A 207 -11.48 -4.40 15.76
N PRO A 208 -12.20 -5.46 16.20
CA PRO A 208 -13.61 -5.37 16.58
C PRO A 208 -13.89 -4.58 17.87
N LEU A 209 -12.89 -4.18 18.66
CA LEU A 209 -13.12 -3.54 19.96
C LEU A 209 -13.48 -2.04 19.87
N ARG A 210 -13.35 -1.42 18.70
CA ARG A 210 -13.65 0.01 18.47
C ARG A 210 -14.33 0.26 17.14
N TYR A 211 -15.40 1.04 17.14
CA TYR A 211 -16.25 1.31 15.97
C TYR A 211 -15.46 1.92 14.80
N LEU A 212 -14.53 2.85 15.06
CA LEU A 212 -13.68 3.42 14.01
C LEU A 212 -12.80 2.35 13.34
N CYS A 213 -12.27 1.40 14.12
CA CYS A 213 -11.46 0.30 13.61
C CYS A 213 -12.33 -0.71 12.83
N VAL A 214 -13.55 -0.98 13.27
CA VAL A 214 -14.54 -1.77 12.52
C VAL A 214 -14.78 -1.15 11.13
N MET A 215 -15.14 0.13 11.08
CA MET A 215 -15.45 0.84 9.83
C MET A 215 -14.24 0.97 8.89
N GLN A 216 -13.09 1.40 9.41
CA GLN A 216 -11.89 1.60 8.60
C GLN A 216 -11.37 0.27 8.02
N ASN A 217 -11.23 -0.77 8.84
CA ASN A 217 -10.77 -2.07 8.32
C ASN A 217 -11.79 -2.69 7.37
N ALA A 218 -13.10 -2.48 7.56
CA ALA A 218 -14.13 -2.97 6.65
C ALA A 218 -14.01 -2.37 5.24
N LEU A 219 -13.89 -1.04 5.14
CA LEU A 219 -13.77 -0.35 3.86
C LEU A 219 -12.41 -0.63 3.19
N VAL A 220 -11.31 -0.59 3.94
CA VAL A 220 -9.96 -0.76 3.36
C VAL A 220 -9.70 -2.22 2.97
N LEU A 221 -10.25 -3.23 3.67
CA LEU A 221 -10.24 -4.62 3.20
C LEU A 221 -11.04 -4.80 1.90
N GLY A 222 -12.22 -4.21 1.78
CA GLY A 222 -13.01 -4.27 0.54
C GLY A 222 -12.26 -3.67 -0.65
N ILE A 223 -11.66 -2.49 -0.47
CA ILE A 223 -10.84 -1.84 -1.52
C ILE A 223 -9.61 -2.69 -1.87
N LEU A 224 -9.01 -3.36 -0.88
CA LEU A 224 -7.90 -4.30 -1.12
C LEU A 224 -8.35 -5.52 -1.95
N CYS A 225 -9.54 -6.07 -1.70
CA CYS A 225 -10.12 -7.12 -2.55
C CYS A 225 -10.31 -6.63 -3.99
N VAL A 226 -10.88 -5.44 -4.21
CA VAL A 226 -11.02 -4.87 -5.58
C VAL A 226 -9.65 -4.75 -6.27
N CYS A 227 -8.63 -4.23 -5.58
CA CYS A 227 -7.28 -4.13 -6.15
C CYS A 227 -6.66 -5.52 -6.44
N ILE A 228 -6.90 -6.54 -5.63
CA ILE A 228 -6.42 -7.91 -5.89
C ILE A 228 -7.12 -8.52 -7.11
N ALA A 229 -8.44 -8.34 -7.24
CA ALA A 229 -9.21 -8.79 -8.40
C ALA A 229 -8.75 -8.11 -9.71
N GLU A 230 -8.47 -6.81 -9.67
CA GLU A 230 -7.87 -6.05 -10.78
C GLU A 230 -6.49 -6.60 -11.16
N CYS A 231 -5.67 -6.99 -10.18
CA CYS A 231 -4.36 -7.61 -10.43
C CYS A 231 -4.48 -8.98 -11.11
N TYR A 232 -5.46 -9.82 -10.74
CA TYR A 232 -5.71 -11.09 -11.42
C TYR A 232 -6.12 -10.91 -12.89
N ASN A 233 -6.95 -9.92 -13.21
CA ASN A 233 -7.27 -9.59 -14.60
C ASN A 233 -6.03 -9.17 -15.39
N LYS A 234 -5.21 -8.27 -14.85
CA LYS A 234 -3.94 -7.83 -15.46
C LYS A 234 -2.94 -8.96 -15.67
N ILE A 235 -2.96 -9.98 -14.81
CA ILE A 235 -2.16 -11.20 -14.98
C ILE A 235 -2.66 -12.02 -16.18
N MET A 236 -3.98 -12.20 -16.32
CA MET A 236 -4.58 -12.90 -17.46
C MET A 236 -4.32 -12.15 -18.78
N GLU A 237 -4.41 -10.82 -18.79
CA GLU A 237 -4.05 -9.98 -19.95
C GLU A 237 -2.58 -10.11 -20.37
N GLU A 238 -1.64 -10.18 -19.42
CA GLU A 238 -0.21 -10.36 -19.71
C GLU A 238 0.13 -11.80 -20.12
N ILE A 239 -0.53 -12.83 -19.58
CA ILE A 239 -0.47 -14.21 -20.12
C ILE A 239 -0.88 -14.20 -21.60
N ASP A 240 -2.00 -13.55 -21.92
CA ASP A 240 -2.52 -13.42 -23.27
C ASP A 240 -1.60 -12.59 -24.18
N ALA A 241 -0.85 -11.66 -23.62
CA ALA A 241 0.16 -10.88 -24.35
C ALA A 241 1.48 -11.66 -24.56
N ASP A 242 1.95 -12.44 -23.58
CA ASP A 242 3.15 -13.28 -23.70
C ASP A 242 2.94 -14.43 -24.69
N VAL A 243 1.77 -15.07 -24.70
CA VAL A 243 1.42 -16.11 -25.68
C VAL A 243 1.44 -15.57 -27.10
N ARG A 244 0.90 -14.36 -27.33
CA ARG A 244 0.99 -13.67 -28.63
C ARG A 244 2.45 -13.35 -29.01
N ARG A 245 3.21 -12.72 -28.10
CA ARG A 245 4.64 -12.42 -28.30
C ARG A 245 5.45 -13.66 -28.70
N ALA A 246 5.20 -14.81 -28.08
CA ALA A 246 5.86 -16.08 -28.39
C ALA A 246 5.47 -16.62 -29.78
N VAL A 247 4.18 -16.59 -30.13
CA VAL A 247 3.68 -17.01 -31.46
C VAL A 247 4.24 -16.13 -32.58
N ASP A 248 4.18 -14.80 -32.42
CA ASP A 248 4.67 -13.82 -33.40
C ASP A 248 6.19 -13.96 -33.64
N SER A 249 6.94 -14.33 -32.60
CA SER A 249 8.40 -14.54 -32.66
C SER A 249 8.82 -15.97 -33.03
N GLN A 250 7.85 -16.89 -33.20
CA GLN A 250 8.05 -18.34 -33.33
C GLN A 250 8.87 -18.98 -32.19
N GLU A 251 8.84 -18.38 -30.99
CA GLU A 251 9.57 -18.87 -29.82
C GLU A 251 8.76 -19.88 -29.00
N LYS A 252 9.43 -20.87 -28.41
CA LYS A 252 8.83 -21.77 -27.43
C LYS A 252 8.81 -21.12 -26.05
N MET A 253 7.75 -21.37 -25.28
CA MET A 253 7.64 -20.86 -23.92
C MET A 253 8.35 -21.81 -22.93
N ARG A 254 8.91 -21.26 -21.86
CA ARG A 254 9.69 -22.03 -20.87
C ARG A 254 9.01 -22.00 -19.51
N LEU A 255 8.58 -23.17 -19.04
CA LEU A 255 8.14 -23.37 -17.67
C LEU A 255 9.37 -23.56 -16.75
N ARG A 256 9.32 -22.99 -15.55
CA ARG A 256 10.26 -23.30 -14.45
C ARG A 256 9.52 -24.00 -13.33
N LEU A 257 9.98 -25.18 -12.96
CA LEU A 257 9.48 -25.99 -11.87
C LEU A 257 10.49 -25.93 -10.72
N SER A 258 10.12 -25.22 -9.66
CA SER A 258 10.88 -25.13 -8.42
C SER A 258 10.25 -26.07 -7.40
N THR A 259 10.98 -27.07 -6.93
CA THR A 259 10.53 -27.96 -5.86
C THR A 259 10.55 -27.22 -4.52
N THR A 260 9.38 -26.88 -4.00
CA THR A 260 9.22 -26.44 -2.61
C THR A 260 9.45 -27.63 -1.69
N SER A 261 10.65 -27.75 -1.14
CA SER A 261 10.94 -28.72 -0.09
C SER A 261 10.26 -28.30 1.20
N ASP A 262 9.19 -28.99 1.60
CA ASP A 262 8.45 -28.71 2.82
C ASP A 262 9.35 -28.84 4.06
N HIS A 263 9.50 -27.73 4.79
CA HIS A 263 10.37 -27.65 5.97
C HIS A 263 9.70 -28.21 7.24
N THR A 264 9.33 -29.48 7.21
CA THR A 264 8.81 -30.24 8.37
C THR A 264 9.63 -31.49 8.72
N THR A 265 10.56 -31.93 7.86
CA THR A 265 11.48 -33.03 8.17
C THR A 265 12.70 -32.53 8.96
N TYR A 266 12.61 -32.70 10.28
CA TYR A 266 13.68 -32.91 11.28
C TYR A 266 15.16 -32.70 10.84
N THR A 267 15.87 -31.84 11.58
CA THR A 267 17.29 -31.53 11.37
C THR A 267 18.22 -32.72 11.57
N GLY A 268 18.89 -33.17 10.50
CA GLY A 268 19.94 -34.20 10.56
C GLY A 268 20.80 -34.24 9.30
N HIS A 269 21.87 -33.44 9.26
CA HIS A 269 22.93 -33.44 8.23
C HIS A 269 22.46 -33.35 6.75
N THR A 270 22.12 -32.15 6.30
CA THR A 270 22.17 -31.80 4.87
C THR A 270 23.51 -31.15 4.53
N ASP A 271 24.22 -31.69 3.53
CA ASP A 271 25.48 -31.13 3.04
C ASP A 271 25.28 -29.73 2.41
N PRO A 272 26.22 -28.78 2.57
CA PRO A 272 26.12 -27.42 2.04
C PRO A 272 26.33 -27.32 0.51
N GLY A 273 26.08 -28.40 -0.23
CA GLY A 273 26.30 -28.53 -1.69
C GLY A 273 25.03 -28.65 -2.53
N HIS A 274 23.90 -29.12 -1.99
CA HIS A 274 22.68 -29.36 -2.76
C HIS A 274 21.85 -28.09 -2.99
N ALA A 275 22.30 -27.24 -3.90
CA ALA A 275 21.46 -26.23 -4.52
C ALA A 275 20.42 -26.90 -5.43
N THR A 276 19.14 -26.82 -5.07
CA THR A 276 18.02 -27.33 -5.89
C THR A 276 17.93 -26.53 -7.19
N VAL A 277 18.45 -27.08 -8.29
CA VAL A 277 18.38 -26.45 -9.61
C VAL A 277 16.93 -26.54 -10.12
N PRO A 278 16.26 -25.41 -10.44
CA PRO A 278 14.88 -25.45 -10.92
C PRO A 278 14.82 -26.09 -12.31
N LEU A 279 14.00 -27.13 -12.44
CA LEU A 279 13.79 -27.84 -13.69
C LEU A 279 13.15 -26.88 -14.71
N SER A 280 13.77 -26.75 -15.87
CA SER A 280 13.26 -25.91 -16.96
C SER A 280 12.74 -26.79 -18.10
N VAL A 281 11.49 -26.60 -18.50
CA VAL A 281 10.82 -27.39 -19.55
C VAL A 281 10.36 -26.45 -20.67
N GLU A 282 10.58 -26.82 -21.92
CA GLU A 282 10.00 -26.12 -23.07
C GLU A 282 8.63 -26.69 -23.40
N VAL A 283 7.65 -25.82 -23.60
CA VAL A 283 6.24 -26.15 -23.88
C VAL A 283 5.71 -25.29 -25.03
N SER A 284 4.65 -25.74 -25.71
CA SER A 284 3.98 -24.90 -26.71
C SER A 284 3.29 -23.69 -26.05
N PRO A 285 3.07 -22.57 -26.77
CA PRO A 285 2.37 -21.42 -26.22
C PRO A 285 0.95 -21.73 -25.74
N SER A 286 0.26 -22.70 -26.37
CA SER A 286 -1.07 -23.17 -25.96
C SER A 286 -1.07 -24.00 -24.67
N GLU A 287 -0.07 -24.88 -24.47
CA GLU A 287 0.10 -25.61 -23.21
C GLU A 287 0.49 -24.65 -22.08
N TRP A 288 1.42 -23.72 -22.34
CA TRP A 288 1.83 -22.71 -21.37
C TRP A 288 0.65 -21.81 -20.96
N ARG A 289 -0.15 -21.33 -21.92
CA ARG A 289 -1.40 -20.60 -21.67
C ARG A 289 -2.29 -21.35 -20.69
N SER A 290 -2.62 -22.60 -21.00
CA SER A 290 -3.49 -23.44 -20.18
C SER A 290 -2.93 -23.62 -18.76
N LEU A 291 -1.64 -23.95 -18.65
CA LEU A 291 -0.98 -24.12 -17.34
C LEU A 291 -0.98 -22.84 -16.50
N MET A 292 -0.70 -21.68 -17.09
CA MET A 292 -0.67 -20.41 -16.36
C MET A 292 -2.09 -19.90 -16.01
N GLN A 293 -3.06 -20.05 -16.90
CA GLN A 293 -4.46 -19.70 -16.62
C GLN A 293 -5.06 -20.62 -15.54
N ASN A 294 -4.77 -21.92 -15.58
CA ASN A 294 -5.18 -22.86 -14.53
C ASN A 294 -4.50 -22.56 -13.18
N ALA A 295 -3.24 -22.13 -13.17
CA ALA A 295 -2.58 -21.66 -11.95
C ALA A 295 -3.25 -20.40 -11.38
N VAL A 296 -3.64 -19.44 -12.22
CA VAL A 296 -4.40 -18.25 -11.79
C VAL A 296 -5.78 -18.63 -11.25
N LYS A 297 -6.55 -19.47 -11.96
CA LYS A 297 -7.85 -19.95 -11.48
C LYS A 297 -7.72 -20.71 -10.15
N ALA A 298 -6.66 -21.50 -9.95
CA ALA A 298 -6.38 -22.18 -8.68
C ALA A 298 -6.14 -21.19 -7.51
N GLU A 299 -5.40 -20.10 -7.73
CA GLU A 299 -5.19 -19.06 -6.70
C GLU A 299 -6.50 -18.31 -6.37
N ILE A 300 -7.40 -18.15 -7.35
CA ILE A 300 -8.67 -17.45 -7.17
C ILE A 300 -9.72 -18.33 -6.47
N PHE A 301 -9.95 -19.55 -6.98
CA PHE A 301 -11.08 -20.41 -6.60
C PHE A 301 -10.70 -21.58 -5.67
N GLY A 302 -9.41 -21.92 -5.56
CA GLY A 302 -8.89 -23.04 -4.76
C GLY A 302 -8.61 -24.30 -5.58
N ILE A 303 -8.03 -25.32 -4.93
CA ILE A 303 -7.73 -26.61 -5.56
C ILE A 303 -8.45 -27.73 -4.81
N GLY A 304 -9.47 -28.31 -5.45
CA GLY A 304 -10.31 -29.34 -4.85
C GLY A 304 -11.00 -28.84 -3.58
N ASP A 305 -10.69 -29.46 -2.45
CA ASP A 305 -11.25 -29.12 -1.14
C ASP A 305 -10.41 -28.09 -0.36
N ASP A 306 -9.13 -27.84 -0.72
CA ASP A 306 -8.35 -26.74 -0.10
C ASP A 306 -8.78 -25.39 -0.71
N LYS A 307 -9.81 -24.83 -0.09
CA LYS A 307 -10.34 -23.49 -0.37
C LYS A 307 -9.99 -22.49 0.73
N GLU A 308 -9.25 -22.88 1.78
CA GLU A 308 -8.97 -21.97 2.91
C GLU A 308 -8.05 -20.80 2.53
N ARG A 309 -7.32 -20.93 1.41
CA ARG A 309 -6.26 -19.99 1.00
C ARG A 309 -6.54 -19.24 -0.31
N CYS A 310 -7.64 -19.55 -0.99
CA CYS A 310 -7.97 -18.91 -2.27
C CYS A 310 -8.59 -17.53 -2.08
N PHE A 311 -8.51 -16.70 -3.13
CA PHE A 311 -9.02 -15.32 -3.08
C PHE A 311 -10.53 -15.24 -2.79
N MET A 312 -11.34 -16.14 -3.36
CA MET A 312 -12.79 -16.14 -3.15
C MET A 312 -13.16 -16.42 -1.69
N SER A 313 -12.43 -17.30 -1.00
CA SER A 313 -12.63 -17.58 0.43
C SER A 313 -12.34 -16.36 1.33
N LEU A 314 -11.38 -15.51 0.94
CA LEU A 314 -11.18 -14.20 1.59
C LEU A 314 -12.38 -13.27 1.38
N ILE A 315 -12.96 -13.22 0.16
CA ILE A 315 -14.18 -12.41 -0.09
C ILE A 315 -15.37 -12.95 0.72
N ASP A 316 -15.63 -14.26 0.65
CA ASP A 316 -16.76 -14.92 1.33
C ASP A 316 -16.69 -14.71 2.86
N SER A 317 -15.52 -14.99 3.45
CA SER A 317 -15.28 -14.82 4.88
C SER A 317 -15.36 -13.34 5.32
N LEU A 318 -14.95 -12.41 4.45
CA LEU A 318 -15.10 -10.98 4.69
C LEU A 318 -16.56 -10.54 4.61
N GLU A 319 -17.31 -11.02 3.62
CA GLU A 319 -18.73 -10.70 3.43
C GLU A 319 -19.58 -11.19 4.59
N GLU A 320 -19.41 -12.45 5.03
CA GLU A 320 -20.10 -12.99 6.20
C GLU A 320 -19.73 -12.26 7.49
N ARG A 321 -18.45 -11.88 7.66
CA ARG A 321 -18.05 -11.04 8.81
C ARG A 321 -18.76 -9.67 8.78
N GLN A 322 -18.88 -9.02 7.62
CA GLN A 322 -19.61 -7.74 7.53
C GLN A 322 -21.12 -7.92 7.81
N LYS A 323 -21.76 -8.96 7.26
CA LYS A 323 -23.17 -9.29 7.56
C LYS A 323 -23.38 -9.51 9.07
N ALA A 324 -22.49 -10.27 9.71
CA ALA A 324 -22.51 -10.51 11.14
C ALA A 324 -22.35 -9.22 11.95
N TRP A 325 -21.36 -8.38 11.63
CA TRP A 325 -21.10 -7.11 12.33
C TRP A 325 -22.22 -6.08 12.14
N HIS A 326 -22.85 -6.01 10.97
CA HIS A 326 -24.02 -5.14 10.76
C HIS A 326 -25.29 -5.65 11.45
N ARG A 327 -25.44 -6.96 11.69
CA ARG A 327 -26.52 -7.53 12.50
C ARG A 327 -26.27 -7.32 13.99
N ILE A 328 -25.06 -7.61 14.46
CA ILE A 328 -24.60 -7.51 15.85
C ILE A 328 -23.26 -6.75 15.86
N PRO A 329 -23.27 -5.42 16.06
CA PRO A 329 -22.05 -4.63 16.12
C PRO A 329 -21.11 -5.12 17.23
N PRO A 330 -19.83 -5.41 16.93
CA PRO A 330 -18.93 -6.06 17.88
C PRO A 330 -18.27 -5.06 18.84
N ALA A 331 -18.22 -3.77 18.47
CA ALA A 331 -17.58 -2.72 19.25
C ALA A 331 -18.61 -2.04 20.18
N PRO A 332 -18.36 -1.91 21.50
CA PRO A 332 -19.31 -1.29 22.43
C PRO A 332 -19.64 0.19 22.14
N ASP A 333 -18.77 0.89 21.42
CA ASP A 333 -18.93 2.29 20.99
C ASP A 333 -19.69 2.44 19.65
N SER A 334 -20.28 1.36 19.11
CA SER A 334 -20.98 1.38 17.81
C SER A 334 -22.29 2.18 17.86
N PRO A 335 -22.45 3.24 17.05
CA PRO A 335 -23.72 3.98 16.96
C PRO A 335 -24.88 3.10 16.49
N HIS A 336 -26.09 3.33 17.01
CA HIS A 336 -27.28 2.54 16.63
C HIS A 336 -27.54 2.52 15.11
N ILE A 337 -27.20 3.59 14.39
CA ILE A 337 -27.33 3.69 12.93
C ILE A 337 -26.42 2.76 12.12
N TYR A 338 -25.41 2.13 12.73
CA TYR A 338 -24.54 1.15 12.07
C TYR A 338 -25.23 -0.23 11.95
N ARG A 339 -26.20 -0.54 12.80
CA ARG A 339 -26.98 -1.79 12.71
C ARG A 339 -27.92 -1.73 11.51
N SER A 340 -27.79 -2.68 10.59
CA SER A 340 -28.57 -2.73 9.35
C SER A 340 -28.91 -4.16 8.94
N ALA A 341 -30.15 -4.38 8.50
CA ALA A 341 -30.55 -5.62 7.85
C ALA A 341 -29.94 -5.69 6.44
N CYS A 342 -28.83 -6.40 6.29
CA CYS A 342 -28.04 -6.48 5.04
C CYS A 342 -28.76 -7.14 3.85
N HIS A 343 -30.01 -7.55 4.03
CA HIS A 343 -30.89 -8.15 3.03
C HIS A 343 -31.95 -7.16 2.50
N ALA A 344 -32.03 -5.95 3.05
CA ALA A 344 -32.93 -4.90 2.55
C ALA A 344 -32.35 -4.27 1.27
N THR A 345 -33.03 -4.47 0.14
CA THR A 345 -32.61 -4.00 -1.19
C THR A 345 -32.39 -2.48 -1.28
N ASP A 346 -33.12 -1.70 -0.47
CA ASP A 346 -33.06 -0.24 -0.45
C ASP A 346 -31.82 0.34 0.30
N ARG A 347 -31.18 -0.45 1.18
CA ARG A 347 -30.05 0.03 2.02
C ARG A 347 -28.97 -1.04 2.28
N LYS A 348 -28.26 -1.46 1.23
CA LYS A 348 -27.07 -2.31 1.37
C LYS A 348 -25.85 -1.48 1.86
N PRO A 349 -25.15 -1.89 2.94
CA PRO A 349 -23.95 -1.21 3.43
C PRO A 349 -22.83 -1.07 2.39
N THR A 350 -22.13 0.07 2.39
CA THR A 350 -21.04 0.37 1.44
C THR A 350 -19.90 -0.65 1.48
N CYS A 351 -19.58 -1.21 2.64
CA CYS A 351 -18.55 -2.26 2.76
C CYS A 351 -18.97 -3.60 2.11
N LEU A 352 -20.26 -3.83 1.85
CA LEU A 352 -20.76 -4.98 1.10
C LEU A 352 -20.87 -4.67 -0.40
N LEU A 353 -21.23 -3.44 -0.78
CA LEU A 353 -21.24 -3.00 -2.19
C LEU A 353 -19.83 -3.14 -2.83
N ILE A 354 -18.78 -2.73 -2.10
CA ILE A 354 -17.38 -2.86 -2.56
C ILE A 354 -16.97 -4.34 -2.77
N LEU A 355 -17.59 -5.29 -2.06
CA LEU A 355 -17.33 -6.72 -2.26
C LEU A 355 -18.09 -7.28 -3.47
N GLU A 356 -19.28 -6.77 -3.79
CA GLU A 356 -19.94 -7.08 -5.06
C GLU A 356 -19.11 -6.59 -6.24
N ASP A 357 -18.54 -5.39 -6.16
CA ASP A 357 -17.62 -4.88 -7.18
C ASP A 357 -16.37 -5.77 -7.29
N ALA A 358 -15.80 -6.24 -6.17
CA ALA A 358 -14.68 -7.18 -6.20
C ALA A 358 -15.05 -8.54 -6.86
N ARG A 359 -16.28 -9.03 -6.68
CA ARG A 359 -16.79 -10.25 -7.36
C ARG A 359 -16.99 -10.01 -8.86
N ARG A 360 -17.52 -8.85 -9.28
CA ARG A 360 -17.70 -8.47 -10.69
C ARG A 360 -16.39 -8.44 -11.49
N PHE A 361 -15.27 -8.12 -10.85
CA PHE A 361 -13.95 -8.25 -11.47
C PHE A 361 -13.51 -9.72 -11.66
N ILE A 362 -14.06 -10.68 -10.91
CA ILE A 362 -13.71 -12.11 -11.01
C ILE A 362 -14.68 -12.89 -11.92
N GLU A 363 -15.94 -12.48 -12.05
CA GLU A 363 -16.96 -13.10 -12.92
C GLU A 363 -16.44 -13.46 -14.34
N PRO A 364 -15.68 -12.61 -15.06
CA PRO A 364 -15.14 -12.95 -16.38
C PRO A 364 -14.06 -14.04 -16.39
N LEU A 365 -13.52 -14.42 -15.22
CA LEU A 365 -12.42 -15.37 -15.05
C LEU A 365 -12.90 -16.77 -14.60
N GLU A 366 -14.20 -16.95 -14.32
CA GLU A 366 -14.78 -18.27 -14.06
C GLU A 366 -14.79 -19.12 -15.33
N LEU A 367 -15.19 -18.52 -16.46
CA LEU A 367 -15.24 -19.09 -17.82
C LEU A 367 -13.85 -19.43 -18.37
#